data_AF-A0A150NM61-F1
#
_entry.id   AF-A0A150NM61-F1
#
_cell.length_a   1.000
_cell.length_b   1.000
_cell.length_c   1.000
_cell.angle_alpha   90.00
_cell.angle_beta   90.00
_cell.angle_gamma   90.00
#
_symmetry.space_group_name_H-M   'P 1'
#
loop_
_entity.id
_entity.type
_entity.pdbx_description
1 polymer ?
#
loop_
_entity_poly.entity_id
_entity_poly.type
_entity_poly.pdbx_seq_one_letter_code
_entity_poly.pdbx_strand_id
1 'polypeptide(L)' 'MDHALNNYHSRVYHFIIGIVLSSTLLILIPNAGNAESIQYTGLSIVSYVLIAFFFALGIWLGIWMSQLEDKYK' A
#
# COMPACT_ATOMS: atom_id res chain seq x y z
N MET A 1 15.54 -21.23 -9.66
CA MET A 1 14.59 -20.27 -9.05
C MET A 1 13.96 -19.36 -10.11
N ASP A 2 14.60 -19.14 -11.25
CA ASP A 2 14.06 -18.43 -12.42
C ASP A 2 12.82 -19.06 -13.08
N HIS A 3 12.69 -20.40 -13.07
CA HIS A 3 11.64 -21.07 -13.84
C HIS A 3 10.23 -20.98 -13.21
N ALA A 4 10.14 -20.78 -11.88
CA ALA A 4 8.88 -20.66 -11.16
C ALA A 4 8.31 -19.23 -11.21
N LEU A 5 9.20 -18.22 -11.29
CA LEU A 5 8.82 -16.83 -11.51
C LEU A 5 8.19 -16.66 -12.89
N ASN A 6 8.78 -17.20 -13.95
CA ASN A 6 8.33 -16.93 -15.32
C ASN A 6 6.92 -17.48 -15.66
N ASN A 7 6.48 -18.58 -15.04
CA ASN A 7 5.18 -19.21 -15.34
C ASN A 7 4.03 -18.83 -14.37
N TYR A 8 4.33 -18.34 -13.16
CA TYR A 8 3.31 -17.98 -12.15
C TYR A 8 3.53 -16.61 -11.51
N HIS A 9 4.23 -15.70 -12.21
CA HIS A 9 4.51 -14.33 -11.78
C HIS A 9 3.27 -13.61 -11.23
N SER A 10 2.12 -13.81 -11.88
CA SER A 10 0.85 -13.20 -11.46
C SER A 10 0.36 -13.69 -10.09
N ARG A 11 0.56 -14.96 -9.73
CA ARG A 11 0.02 -15.52 -8.47
C ARG A 11 0.82 -15.09 -7.23
N VAL A 12 2.14 -15.01 -7.33
CA VAL A 12 2.99 -14.53 -6.22
C VAL A 12 2.76 -13.03 -5.98
N TYR A 13 2.62 -12.25 -7.06
CA TYR A 13 2.34 -10.82 -6.96
C TYR A 13 0.99 -10.53 -6.29
N HIS A 14 -0.07 -11.25 -6.70
CA HIS A 14 -1.39 -11.13 -6.04
C HIS A 14 -1.37 -11.59 -4.58
N PHE A 15 -0.51 -12.55 -4.22
CA PHE A 15 -0.36 -12.99 -2.82
C PHE A 15 0.32 -11.91 -1.96
N ILE A 16 1.40 -11.30 -2.45
CA ILE A 16 2.09 -10.20 -1.75
C ILE A 16 1.15 -8.98 -1.64
N ILE A 17 0.48 -8.59 -2.73
CA ILE A 17 -0.52 -7.51 -2.73
C ILE A 17 -1.66 -7.81 -1.75
N GLY A 18 -2.15 -9.06 -1.71
CA GLY A 18 -3.19 -9.49 -0.78
C GLY A 18 -2.78 -9.36 0.69
N ILE A 19 -1.54 -9.76 1.03
CA ILE A 19 -1.01 -9.61 2.39
C ILE A 19 -0.87 -8.12 2.76
N VAL A 20 -0.29 -7.32 1.87
CA VAL A 20 -0.11 -5.89 2.10
C VAL A 20 -1.46 -5.19 2.27
N LEU A 21 -2.44 -5.48 1.41
CA LEU A 21 -3.80 -4.93 1.54
C LEU A 21 -4.46 -5.37 2.84
N SER A 22 -4.36 -6.65 3.20
CA SER A 22 -4.96 -7.18 4.42
C SER A 22 -4.37 -6.52 5.68
N SER A 23 -3.05 -6.39 5.77
CA SER A 23 -2.41 -5.71 6.91
C SER A 23 -2.76 -4.23 6.97
N THR A 24 -2.84 -3.54 5.83
CA THR A 24 -3.22 -2.13 5.75
C THR A 24 -4.67 -1.92 6.19
N LEU A 25 -5.59 -2.80 5.77
CA LEU A 25 -6.99 -2.78 6.19
C LEU A 25 -7.13 -3.06 7.68
N LEU A 26 -6.39 -4.01 8.24
CA LEU A 26 -6.40 -4.28 9.69
C LEU A 26 -5.91 -3.09 10.51
N ILE A 27 -4.95 -2.31 10.00
CA ILE A 27 -4.47 -1.09 10.65
C ILE A 27 -5.51 0.03 10.53
N LEU A 28 -6.18 0.15 9.38
CA LEU A 28 -7.18 1.20 9.11
C LEU A 28 -8.55 0.92 9.74
N ILE A 29 -8.89 -0.33 10.04
CA ILE A 29 -10.16 -0.67 10.67
C ILE A 29 -9.97 -0.50 12.19
N PRO A 30 -10.56 0.54 12.80
CA PRO A 30 -10.43 0.74 14.22
C PRO A 30 -11.14 -0.42 14.94
N ASN A 31 -10.42 -1.12 15.81
CA ASN A 31 -11.05 -2.08 16.70
C ASN A 31 -11.90 -1.30 17.73
N ALA A 32 -13.22 -1.35 17.56
CA ALA A 32 -14.18 -0.59 18.37
C ALA A 32 -14.08 -0.86 19.89
N GLY A 33 -13.41 -1.94 20.30
CA GLY A 33 -13.17 -2.29 21.70
C GLY A 33 -11.79 -1.90 22.26
N ASN A 34 -10.89 -1.26 21.50
CA ASN A 34 -9.54 -0.92 21.98
C ASN A 34 -9.28 0.59 21.95
N ALA A 35 -8.95 1.17 23.11
CA ALA A 35 -8.70 2.61 23.26
C ALA A 35 -7.40 3.09 22.58
N GLU A 36 -6.49 2.16 22.26
CA GLU A 36 -5.28 2.42 21.46
C GLU A 36 -5.51 2.32 19.95
N SER A 37 -6.75 2.06 19.50
CA SER A 37 -7.09 2.05 18.08
C SER A 37 -7.04 3.46 17.49
N ILE A 38 -6.72 3.55 16.19
CA ILE A 38 -6.64 4.81 15.46
C ILE A 38 -8.01 5.50 15.51
N GLN A 39 -8.09 6.58 16.28
CA GLN A 39 -9.27 7.43 16.36
C GLN A 39 -9.21 8.45 15.21
N TYR A 40 -10.22 8.44 14.34
CA TYR A 40 -10.34 9.39 13.22
C TYR A 40 -11.04 10.70 13.61
N THR A 41 -11.40 10.83 14.89
CA THR A 41 -12.11 11.98 15.45
C THR A 41 -11.14 13.16 15.61
N GLY A 42 -11.50 14.32 15.04
CA GLY A 42 -10.68 15.54 15.14
C GLY A 42 -9.67 15.75 14.01
N LEU A 43 -9.81 15.05 12.87
CA LEU A 43 -8.99 15.32 11.68
C LEU A 43 -9.19 16.76 11.19
N SER A 44 -8.09 17.50 11.12
CA SER A 44 -8.08 18.87 10.61
C SER A 44 -8.03 18.90 9.08
N ILE A 45 -8.40 20.03 8.48
CA ILE A 45 -8.24 20.26 7.03
C ILE A 45 -6.78 20.07 6.57
N VAL A 46 -5.81 20.41 7.41
CA VAL A 46 -4.38 20.19 7.12
C VAL A 46 -4.07 18.69 7.00
N SER A 47 -4.70 17.87 7.84
CA SER A 47 -4.55 16.41 7.79
C SER A 47 -5.05 15.85 6.46
N TYR A 48 -6.18 16.34 5.94
CA TYR A 48 -6.68 15.93 4.63
C TYR A 48 -5.76 16.33 3.48
N VAL A 49 -5.19 17.53 3.52
CA VAL A 49 -4.23 17.99 2.51
C VAL A 49 -2.97 17.12 2.51
N LEU A 50 -2.44 16.80 3.70
CA LEU A 50 -1.28 15.91 3.84
C LEU A 50 -1.58 14.49 3.34
N ILE A 51 -2.75 13.94 3.66
CA ILE A 51 -3.16 12.61 3.15
C ILE A 51 -3.17 12.62 1.62
N ALA A 52 -3.81 13.62 1.00
CA ALA A 52 -3.87 13.73 -0.45
C ALA A 52 -2.47 13.87 -1.07
N PHE A 53 -1.60 14.67 -0.45
CA PHE A 53 -0.22 14.88 -0.90
C PHE A 53 0.62 13.59 -0.84
N PHE A 54 0.61 12.89 0.30
CA PHE A 54 1.36 11.63 0.45
C PHE A 54 0.81 10.51 -0.43
N PHE A 55 -0.50 10.47 -0.67
CA PHE A 55 -1.11 9.54 -1.61
C PHE A 55 -0.61 9.77 -3.04
N ALA A 56 -0.58 11.03 -3.49
CA ALA A 56 -0.03 11.40 -4.80
C ALA A 56 1.46 11.05 -4.91
N LEU A 57 2.26 11.31 -3.87
CA LEU A 57 3.67 10.90 -3.82
C LEU A 57 3.85 9.39 -3.89
N GLY A 58 3.01 8.61 -3.19
CA GLY A 58 3.04 7.15 -3.25
C GLY A 58 2.79 6.62 -4.66
N ILE A 59 1.79 7.16 -5.36
CA ILE A 59 1.50 6.81 -6.76
C ILE A 59 2.69 7.19 -7.65
N TRP A 60 3.25 8.39 -7.48
CA TRP A 60 4.41 8.84 -8.26
C TRP A 60 5.58 7.88 -8.09
N LEU A 61 5.93 7.51 -6.85
CA LEU A 61 7.02 6.59 -6.56
C LEU A 61 6.76 5.19 -7.11
N GLY A 62 5.51 4.71 -7.05
CA GLY A 62 5.12 3.44 -7.66
C GLY A 62 5.31 3.43 -9.18
N ILE A 63 4.91 4.50 -9.86
CA ILE A 63 5.12 4.67 -11.32
C ILE A 63 6.62 4.74 -11.63
N TRP A 64 7.39 5.47 -10.84
CA TRP A 64 8.84 5.58 -11.02
C TRP A 64 9.55 4.23 -10.85
N MET A 65 9.17 3.44 -9.85
CA MET A 65 9.66 2.07 -9.67
C MET A 65 9.31 1.17 -10.86
N SER A 66 8.09 1.27 -11.40
CA SER A 66 7.69 0.51 -12.59
C SER A 66 8.54 0.84 -13.82
N GLN A 67 9.02 2.09 -13.96
CA GLN A 67 9.91 2.49 -15.05
C GLN A 67 11.35 2.01 -14.86
N LEU A 68 11.82 1.88 -13.62
CA LEU A 68 13.12 1.29 -13.32
C LEU A 68 13.16 -0.20 -13.68
N GLU A 69 12.07 -0.94 -13.42
CA GLU A 69 11.98 -2.36 -13.78
C GLU A 69 12.10 -2.59 -15.30
N ASP A 70 11.60 -1.65 -16.12
CA ASP A 70 11.70 -1.70 -17.59
C ASP A 70 13.10 -1.29 -18.08
N LYS A 71 13.74 -0.32 -17.43
CA LYS A 71 15.06 0.21 -17.80
C LYS A 71 16.23 -0.71 -17.41
N TYR A 72 16.05 -1.59 -16.43
CA TYR A 72 17.07 -2.51 -15.92
C TYR A 72 16.77 -3.99 -16.23
N LYS A 73 15.86 -4.24 -17.18
CA LYS A 73 15.54 -5.58 -17.68
C LYS A 73 16.61 -6.11 -18.63
#